data_AF-A0A7W9X7L4-F1
#
_entry.id   AF-A0A7W9X7L4-F1
#
_cell.length_a   1.000
_cell.length_b   1.000
_cell.length_c   1.000
_cell.angle_alpha   90.00
_cell.angle_beta   90.00
_cell.angle_gamma   90.00
#
_symmetry.space_group_name_H-M   'P 1'
#
loop_
_entity.id
_entity.type
_entity.pdbx_description
1 polymer ?
#
loop_
_entity_poly.entity_id
_entity_poly.type
_entity_poly.pdbx_seq_one_letter_code
_entity_poly.pdbx_strand_id
1 'polypeptide(L)'
;MKKSQGKIISGITLSQQIDIVPSVYNSGNTFQVDDRRRTVTKYFINFFLAFNVLFIVPAINCSAQQNSTAERDGQHDFDFNIGVWKTHIRRLLHPLTGSNDWVDLNGTVHVRKVLNGRAQLEEIEADGSTGHFEGLTLFLYHPEAHQWAQYFANSEEGILNQPQIGEFKDGQGEFFDQELFNGRSILVRMVWSDVTSDSHHVEQSFSNDGGKTWEPNFVATLTRDKEASTSDERPLPPVSNAADGAHDFDFHFGVWKTHVRRLLKPLSGSDTWADYDGNSVVSKVWGGRASLLELEVNGPTGHIQGFGLRLFNPQSHQWSLNWVNGGSDPFMTTPMVGKFANGQGQFYDQEEFQGRIIMSRNGFSSITPDSSHFEQAFSDDAGKTWETNWIMTFNR
;
A
#
# COMPACT_ATOMS: atom_id res chain seq x y z
N MET A 1 9.54 24.23 30.11
CA MET A 1 8.40 23.38 29.72
C MET A 1 8.11 23.62 28.23
N LYS A 2 8.70 22.82 27.34
CA LYS A 2 8.41 22.87 25.90
C LYS A 2 7.34 21.82 25.62
N LYS A 3 6.14 22.25 25.21
CA LYS A 3 5.12 21.35 24.67
C LYS A 3 5.56 20.97 23.26
N SER A 4 5.81 19.69 23.04
CA SER A 4 5.89 19.08 21.71
C SER A 4 4.54 19.31 21.02
N GLN A 5 4.54 20.05 19.91
CA GLN A 5 3.37 20.17 19.06
C GLN A 5 3.47 19.06 18.00
N GLY A 6 2.56 18.09 18.09
CA GLY A 6 2.40 17.04 17.08
C GLY A 6 2.00 17.69 15.75
N LYS A 7 2.78 17.38 14.72
CA LYS A 7 2.59 17.84 13.35
C LYS A 7 1.87 16.71 12.64
N ILE A 8 0.58 16.88 12.39
CA ILE A 8 -0.26 15.86 11.76
C ILE A 8 -0.07 16.04 10.25
N ILE A 9 0.57 15.06 9.59
CA ILE A 9 0.88 15.10 8.15
C ILE A 9 -0.12 14.27 7.34
N SER A 10 -0.89 13.39 8.00
CA SER A 10 -2.09 12.75 7.45
C SER A 10 -3.18 12.67 8.53
N GLY A 11 -4.46 12.68 8.16
CA GLY A 11 -5.58 12.92 9.07
C GLY A 11 -5.85 11.91 10.18
N ILE A 12 -5.08 10.84 10.32
CA ILE A 12 -5.52 9.69 11.12
C ILE A 12 -5.12 9.85 12.58
N THR A 13 -6.07 10.32 13.39
CA THR A 13 -6.06 10.09 14.85
C THR A 13 -6.57 8.67 15.12
N LEU A 14 -5.67 7.81 15.63
CA LEU A 14 -5.91 6.58 16.40
C LEU A 14 -7.31 5.95 16.29
N SER A 15 -7.48 4.94 15.42
CA SER A 15 -8.39 3.84 15.74
C SER A 15 -7.63 2.82 16.60
N GLN A 16 -8.24 2.45 17.73
CA GLN A 16 -7.70 1.57 18.77
C GLN A 16 -6.79 0.44 18.23
N GLN A 17 -5.49 0.58 18.45
CA GLN A 17 -4.54 -0.51 18.36
C GLN A 17 -4.80 -1.41 19.58
N ILE A 18 -5.47 -2.54 19.37
CA ILE A 18 -5.55 -3.58 20.38
C ILE A 18 -4.16 -4.19 20.44
N ASP A 19 -3.49 -4.09 21.59
CA ASP A 19 -2.27 -4.84 21.89
C ASP A 19 -2.59 -6.34 21.82
N ILE A 20 -2.44 -6.95 20.64
CA ILE A 20 -2.51 -8.41 20.50
C ILE A 20 -1.11 -8.96 20.82
N VAL A 21 -0.80 -8.96 22.11
CA VAL A 21 0.21 -9.85 22.68
C VAL A 21 -0.56 -11.00 23.33
N PRO A 22 -0.29 -12.28 23.00
CA PRO A 22 -0.86 -13.39 23.75
C PRO A 22 -0.30 -13.36 25.18
N SER A 23 -1.00 -12.68 26.08
CA SER A 23 -0.76 -12.82 27.51
C SER A 23 -1.25 -14.21 27.91
N VAL A 24 -0.34 -15.00 28.47
CA VAL A 24 -0.64 -16.30 29.07
C VAL A 24 -1.55 -16.05 30.28
N TYR A 25 -2.86 -16.24 30.13
CA TYR A 25 -3.79 -16.24 31.26
C TYR A 25 -4.45 -17.61 31.44
N ASN A 26 -4.08 -18.20 32.58
CA ASN A 26 -4.68 -19.38 33.15
C ASN A 26 -5.87 -18.96 34.03
N SER A 27 -6.88 -19.83 34.06
CA SER A 27 -8.06 -19.88 34.94
C SER A 27 -9.12 -18.75 34.90
N GLY A 28 -10.27 -19.12 34.33
CA GLY A 28 -11.53 -19.21 35.09
C GLY A 28 -12.30 -17.92 35.33
N ASN A 29 -13.21 -17.57 34.41
CA ASN A 29 -14.58 -17.18 34.76
C ASN A 29 -15.46 -17.19 33.50
N THR A 30 -16.51 -18.00 33.57
CA THR A 30 -17.59 -18.12 32.59
C THR A 30 -18.46 -16.86 32.62
N PHE A 31 -18.50 -16.13 31.51
CA PHE A 31 -19.57 -15.17 31.22
C PHE A 31 -20.35 -15.64 29.99
N GLN A 32 -21.60 -16.02 30.23
CA GLN A 32 -22.61 -16.25 29.20
C GLN A 32 -22.98 -14.90 28.57
N VAL A 33 -22.93 -14.83 27.24
CA VAL A 33 -23.50 -13.70 26.48
C VAL A 33 -24.54 -14.27 25.51
N ASP A 34 -25.76 -13.75 25.68
CA ASP A 34 -27.01 -14.06 25.00
C ASP A 34 -26.90 -13.80 23.48
N ASP A 35 -27.26 -14.82 22.71
CA ASP A 35 -27.20 -14.88 21.25
C ASP A 35 -28.48 -14.28 20.65
N ARG A 36 -28.43 -13.03 20.18
CA ARG A 36 -29.52 -12.44 19.37
C ARG A 36 -29.00 -11.40 18.36
N ARG A 37 -29.30 -11.71 17.08
CA ARG A 37 -29.53 -10.79 15.92
C ARG A 37 -28.25 -10.24 15.26
N ARG A 38 -28.11 -10.20 13.93
CA ARG A 38 -29.02 -10.28 12.78
C ARG A 38 -28.17 -10.57 11.53
N THR A 39 -28.52 -11.61 10.77
CA THR A 39 -28.01 -11.87 9.42
C THR A 39 -28.59 -10.83 8.45
N VAL A 40 -27.76 -10.06 7.77
CA VAL A 40 -28.18 -9.22 6.63
C VAL A 40 -27.77 -9.95 5.36
N THR A 41 -28.70 -10.74 4.83
CA THR A 41 -28.63 -11.36 3.52
C THR A 41 -28.78 -10.28 2.44
N LYS A 42 -27.72 -10.06 1.63
CA LYS A 42 -27.79 -9.21 0.44
C LYS A 42 -28.55 -9.97 -0.67
N TYR A 43 -29.76 -9.52 -0.99
CA TYR A 43 -30.51 -9.92 -2.18
C TYR A 43 -30.16 -8.97 -3.33
N PHE A 44 -29.61 -9.50 -4.43
CA PHE A 44 -29.70 -8.85 -5.74
C PHE A 44 -30.74 -9.57 -6.59
N ILE A 45 -31.73 -8.79 -7.02
CA ILE A 45 -32.86 -9.18 -7.84
C ILE A 45 -32.39 -9.24 -9.29
N ASN A 46 -32.35 -10.45 -9.88
CA ASN A 46 -32.26 -10.63 -11.32
C ASN A 46 -33.68 -10.62 -11.90
N PHE A 47 -34.01 -9.60 -12.68
CA PHE A 47 -35.24 -9.54 -13.47
C PHE A 47 -34.89 -9.15 -14.91
N PHE A 48 -34.80 -10.15 -15.79
CA PHE A 48 -34.89 -9.93 -17.24
C PHE A 48 -35.90 -10.93 -17.81
N LEU A 49 -37.03 -10.39 -18.23
CA LEU A 49 -38.10 -11.12 -18.92
C LEU A 49 -37.77 -11.21 -20.42
N ALA A 50 -37.85 -12.42 -20.96
CA ALA A 50 -37.70 -12.70 -22.37
C ALA A 50 -38.96 -12.29 -23.17
N PHE A 51 -38.77 -11.57 -24.27
CA PHE A 51 -39.79 -11.33 -25.31
C PHE A 51 -39.17 -11.43 -26.73
N ASN A 52 -38.89 -12.66 -27.19
CA ASN A 52 -39.65 -13.32 -28.28
C ASN A 52 -40.50 -12.49 -29.25
N VAL A 53 -39.99 -11.52 -30.03
CA VAL A 53 -40.70 -11.04 -31.24
C VAL A 53 -39.77 -10.95 -32.46
N LEU A 54 -40.08 -11.78 -33.46
CA LEU A 54 -39.37 -11.88 -34.73
C LEU A 54 -39.94 -10.87 -35.74
N PHE A 55 -39.18 -9.82 -36.08
CA PHE A 55 -39.45 -8.97 -37.24
C PHE A 55 -38.28 -9.08 -38.22
N ILE A 56 -38.57 -9.58 -39.42
CA ILE A 56 -37.64 -9.60 -40.55
C ILE A 56 -37.70 -8.22 -41.21
N VAL A 57 -36.64 -7.43 -41.09
CA VAL A 57 -36.45 -6.16 -41.82
C VAL A 57 -35.26 -6.34 -42.76
N PRO A 58 -35.38 -6.00 -44.07
CA PRO A 58 -34.26 -6.13 -45.00
C PRO A 58 -33.15 -5.15 -44.65
N ALA A 59 -31.92 -5.64 -44.65
CA ALA A 59 -30.71 -4.88 -44.35
C ALA A 59 -30.50 -3.77 -45.39
N ILE A 60 -30.69 -2.52 -44.97
CA ILE A 60 -30.07 -1.37 -45.62
C ILE A 60 -28.69 -1.24 -44.99
N ASN A 61 -27.65 -1.66 -45.71
CA ASN A 61 -26.27 -1.43 -45.34
C ASN A 61 -25.98 0.08 -45.46
N CYS A 62 -26.29 0.83 -44.42
CA CYS A 62 -25.66 2.11 -44.18
C CYS A 62 -24.35 1.81 -43.45
N SER A 63 -23.22 1.88 -44.16
CA SER A 63 -21.90 1.82 -43.53
C SER A 63 -21.67 3.12 -42.75
N ALA A 64 -22.30 3.22 -41.58
CA ALA A 64 -21.81 4.11 -40.54
C ALA A 64 -20.54 3.44 -40.04
N GLN A 65 -19.40 3.93 -40.51
CA GLN A 65 -18.11 3.61 -39.93
C GLN A 65 -18.12 4.22 -38.52
N GLN A 66 -18.65 3.46 -37.55
CA GLN A 66 -18.41 3.71 -36.14
C GLN A 66 -16.90 3.58 -35.98
N ASN A 67 -16.21 4.72 -35.99
CA ASN A 67 -14.93 4.83 -35.32
C ASN A 67 -15.24 4.57 -33.83
N SER A 68 -15.26 3.30 -33.43
CA SER A 68 -15.07 2.94 -32.05
C SER A 68 -13.66 3.41 -31.71
N THR A 69 -13.53 4.62 -31.18
CA THR A 69 -12.36 4.96 -30.38
C THR A 69 -12.28 3.85 -29.34
N ALA A 70 -11.26 2.99 -29.46
CA ALA A 70 -11.00 1.98 -28.46
C ALA A 70 -11.02 2.67 -27.10
N GLU A 71 -11.78 2.12 -26.16
CA GLU A 71 -11.83 2.64 -24.80
C GLU A 71 -10.40 2.77 -24.28
N ARG A 72 -10.04 3.95 -23.80
CA ARG A 72 -8.68 4.26 -23.37
C ARG A 72 -8.40 3.43 -22.13
N ASP A 73 -7.48 2.48 -22.24
CA ASP A 73 -7.19 1.54 -21.16
C ASP A 73 -6.72 2.25 -19.88
N GLY A 74 -5.73 3.14 -19.95
CA GLY A 74 -5.31 3.95 -18.81
C GLY A 74 -4.10 3.41 -18.03
N GLN A 75 -3.56 2.23 -18.39
CA GLN A 75 -2.38 1.65 -17.73
C GLN A 75 -1.09 2.48 -17.85
N HIS A 76 -1.07 3.52 -18.69
CA HIS A 76 0.09 4.37 -18.97
C HIS A 76 -0.09 5.79 -18.42
N ASP A 77 -1.12 6.04 -17.62
CA ASP A 77 -1.51 7.39 -17.22
C ASP A 77 -0.46 8.11 -16.41
N PHE A 78 0.27 7.36 -15.57
CA PHE A 78 1.37 7.89 -14.75
C PHE A 78 2.75 7.79 -15.41
N ASP A 79 2.88 7.34 -16.67
CA ASP A 79 4.21 7.19 -17.28
C ASP A 79 4.97 8.53 -17.37
N PHE A 80 4.25 9.67 -17.40
CA PHE A 80 4.88 10.99 -17.38
C PHE A 80 5.70 11.21 -16.10
N ASN A 81 5.28 10.63 -14.96
CA ASN A 81 5.84 10.89 -13.63
C ASN A 81 7.19 10.16 -13.39
N ILE A 82 7.54 9.18 -14.22
CA ILE A 82 8.80 8.44 -14.09
C ILE A 82 10.03 9.36 -14.22
N GLY A 83 11.01 9.15 -13.34
CA GLY A 83 12.29 9.84 -13.33
C GLY A 83 12.51 10.68 -12.06
N VAL A 84 13.39 11.68 -12.19
CA VAL A 84 13.78 12.56 -11.08
C VAL A 84 13.25 13.97 -11.33
N TRP A 85 12.68 14.57 -10.28
CA TRP A 85 12.05 15.88 -10.33
C TRP A 85 12.52 16.74 -9.17
N LYS A 86 12.66 18.04 -9.41
CA LYS A 86 12.61 19.03 -8.33
C LYS A 86 11.15 19.32 -8.00
N THR A 87 10.84 19.48 -6.72
CA THR A 87 9.50 19.83 -6.26
C THR A 87 9.53 21.06 -5.36
N HIS A 88 8.55 21.94 -5.56
CA HIS A 88 8.19 22.99 -4.61
C HIS A 88 6.81 22.66 -4.05
N ILE A 89 6.75 22.46 -2.73
CA ILE A 89 5.55 22.03 -2.02
C ILE A 89 5.09 23.15 -1.11
N ARG A 90 3.79 23.44 -1.12
CA ARG A 90 3.11 24.25 -0.13
C ARG A 90 2.14 23.35 0.62
N ARG A 91 2.19 23.37 1.96
CA ARG A 91 1.30 22.58 2.83
C ARG A 91 0.61 23.45 3.86
N LEU A 92 -0.70 23.28 4.02
CA LEU A 92 -1.52 23.96 5.03
C LEU A 92 -1.36 23.25 6.37
N LEU A 93 -1.01 24.00 7.44
CA LEU A 93 -0.75 23.41 8.76
C LEU A 93 -2.01 23.01 9.53
N HIS A 94 -3.13 23.72 9.30
CA HIS A 94 -4.37 23.52 10.04
C HIS A 94 -5.59 23.40 9.11
N PRO A 95 -5.68 22.33 8.29
CA PRO A 95 -6.83 22.13 7.41
C PRO A 95 -8.16 22.10 8.17
N LEU A 96 -9.20 22.59 7.52
CA LEU A 96 -10.60 22.64 7.94
C LEU A 96 -10.85 23.48 9.20
N THR A 97 -9.93 24.40 9.52
CA THR A 97 -10.06 25.34 10.64
C THR A 97 -10.26 26.80 10.21
N GLY A 98 -10.19 27.09 8.90
CA GLY A 98 -10.17 28.45 8.35
C GLY A 98 -8.80 29.15 8.47
N SER A 99 -7.75 28.42 8.86
CA SER A 99 -6.37 28.91 8.83
C SER A 99 -5.88 29.13 7.39
N ASN A 100 -4.94 30.06 7.23
CA ASN A 100 -4.19 30.25 6.00
C ASN A 100 -2.67 30.14 6.25
N ASP A 101 -2.29 29.34 7.25
CA ASP A 101 -0.90 29.15 7.66
C ASP A 101 -0.26 28.06 6.80
N TRP A 102 0.36 28.49 5.71
CA TRP A 102 1.08 27.64 4.78
C TRP A 102 2.56 27.58 5.11
N VAL A 103 3.16 26.43 4.83
CA VAL A 103 4.61 26.24 4.87
C VAL A 103 5.11 25.76 3.53
N ASP A 104 6.28 26.26 3.15
CA ASP A 104 6.97 25.90 1.93
C ASP A 104 8.05 24.85 2.22
N LEU A 105 8.13 23.85 1.35
CA LEU A 105 9.19 22.84 1.31
C LEU A 105 9.75 22.80 -0.11
N ASN A 106 11.06 22.57 -0.25
CA ASN A 106 11.70 22.33 -1.55
C ASN A 106 12.46 21.02 -1.48
N GLY A 107 12.42 20.25 -2.55
CA GLY A 107 12.92 18.89 -2.50
C GLY A 107 13.13 18.24 -3.85
N THR A 108 13.34 16.93 -3.80
CA THR A 108 13.46 16.06 -4.97
C THR A 108 12.45 14.93 -4.86
N VAL A 109 11.90 14.53 -6.00
CA VAL A 109 11.02 13.36 -6.13
C VAL A 109 11.67 12.37 -7.07
N HIS A 110 11.71 11.11 -6.66
CA HIS A 110 12.23 10.01 -7.45
C HIS A 110 11.12 9.01 -7.71
N VAL A 111 10.83 8.72 -8.98
CA VAL A 111 9.77 7.80 -9.36
C VAL A 111 10.34 6.71 -10.26
N ARG A 112 10.11 5.46 -9.88
CA ARG A 112 10.57 4.28 -10.60
C ARG A 112 9.46 3.26 -10.78
N LYS A 113 9.57 2.47 -11.85
CA LYS A 113 8.70 1.31 -12.09
C LYS A 113 9.03 0.20 -11.10
N VAL A 114 8.00 -0.49 -10.65
CA VAL A 114 8.08 -1.72 -9.83
C VAL A 114 7.16 -2.78 -10.42
N LEU A 115 7.32 -4.03 -9.98
CA LEU A 115 6.44 -5.13 -10.40
C LEU A 115 6.38 -5.29 -11.93
N ASN A 116 7.55 -5.32 -12.57
CA ASN A 116 7.70 -5.37 -14.04
C ASN A 116 6.91 -4.27 -14.78
N GLY A 117 6.77 -3.08 -14.16
CA GLY A 117 6.13 -1.91 -14.76
C GLY A 117 4.62 -1.81 -14.56
N ARG A 118 4.01 -2.73 -13.80
CA ARG A 118 2.57 -2.69 -13.46
C ARG A 118 2.25 -1.74 -12.29
N ALA A 119 3.29 -1.22 -11.66
CA ALA A 119 3.19 -0.32 -10.53
C ALA A 119 4.32 0.71 -10.58
N GLN A 120 4.17 1.79 -9.83
CA GLN A 120 5.21 2.81 -9.66
C GLN A 120 5.42 3.11 -8.19
N LEU A 121 6.67 3.34 -7.81
CA LEU A 121 7.04 3.85 -6.49
C LEU A 121 7.63 5.24 -6.65
N GLU A 122 7.03 6.20 -5.96
CA GLU A 122 7.51 7.56 -5.82
C GLU A 122 8.06 7.75 -4.40
N GLU A 123 9.23 8.37 -4.29
CA GLU A 123 9.85 8.78 -3.04
C GLU A 123 10.08 10.29 -3.07
N ILE A 124 9.55 11.01 -2.09
CA ILE A 124 9.66 12.46 -1.93
C ILE A 124 10.61 12.74 -0.77
N GLU A 125 11.58 13.63 -0.98
CA GLU A 125 12.45 14.16 0.07
C GLU A 125 12.51 15.68 -0.06
N ALA A 126 12.04 16.39 0.95
CA ALA A 126 11.93 17.85 0.92
C ALA A 126 12.23 18.49 2.28
N ASP A 127 12.77 19.69 2.26
CA ASP A 127 13.11 20.47 3.45
C ASP A 127 12.43 21.83 3.42
N GLY A 128 12.10 22.35 4.60
CA GLY A 128 11.68 23.73 4.77
C GLY A 128 11.78 24.22 6.21
N SER A 129 11.17 25.37 6.48
CA SER A 129 11.28 26.07 7.77
C SER A 129 10.76 25.26 8.96
N THR A 130 9.91 24.26 8.70
CA THR A 130 9.31 23.42 9.73
C THR A 130 9.98 22.04 9.87
N GLY A 131 11.06 21.78 9.13
CA GLY A 131 11.83 20.55 9.19
C GLY A 131 11.87 19.77 7.87
N HIS A 132 12.38 18.56 7.98
CA HIS A 132 12.50 17.59 6.90
C HIS A 132 11.17 16.87 6.66
N PHE A 133 10.92 16.44 5.43
CA PHE A 133 9.76 15.67 5.01
C PHE A 133 10.21 14.54 4.08
N GLU A 134 9.86 13.30 4.44
CA GLU A 134 10.00 12.15 3.56
C GLU A 134 8.63 11.51 3.35
N GLY A 135 8.24 11.41 2.08
CA GLY A 135 7.00 10.78 1.63
C GLY A 135 7.28 9.66 0.66
N LEU A 136 6.28 8.80 0.49
CA LEU A 136 6.26 7.75 -0.52
C LEU A 136 4.86 7.62 -1.06
N THR A 137 4.75 7.49 -2.37
CA THR A 137 3.51 7.17 -3.06
C THR A 137 3.67 5.88 -3.85
N LEU A 138 2.76 4.94 -3.65
CA LEU A 138 2.69 3.69 -4.41
C LEU A 138 1.46 3.73 -5.33
N PHE A 139 1.71 3.58 -6.63
CA PHE A 139 0.67 3.59 -7.67
C PHE A 139 0.45 2.18 -8.20
N LEU A 140 -0.79 1.69 -8.13
CA LEU A 140 -1.21 0.35 -8.59
C LEU A 140 -2.35 0.48 -9.60
N TYR A 141 -2.20 -0.12 -10.77
CA TYR A 141 -3.23 -0.09 -11.81
C TYR A 141 -4.20 -1.27 -11.70
N HIS A 142 -5.50 -0.98 -11.80
CA HIS A 142 -6.59 -1.93 -11.79
C HIS A 142 -7.14 -2.15 -13.21
N PRO A 143 -6.74 -3.22 -13.91
CA PRO A 143 -7.08 -3.41 -15.32
C PRO A 143 -8.58 -3.63 -15.56
N GLU A 144 -9.33 -4.18 -14.59
CA GLU A 144 -10.76 -4.43 -14.78
C GLU A 144 -11.63 -3.18 -14.62
N ALA A 145 -11.21 -2.22 -13.79
CA ALA A 145 -11.94 -0.96 -13.63
C ALA A 145 -11.33 0.20 -14.40
N HIS A 146 -10.20 0.00 -15.09
CA HIS A 146 -9.46 1.07 -15.77
C HIS A 146 -9.07 2.23 -14.84
N GLN A 147 -8.78 1.90 -13.59
CA GLN A 147 -8.52 2.85 -12.50
C GLN A 147 -7.16 2.61 -11.86
N TRP A 148 -6.64 3.64 -11.23
CA TRP A 148 -5.43 3.59 -10.43
C TRP A 148 -5.78 3.74 -8.95
N ALA A 149 -5.06 3.00 -8.12
CA ALA A 149 -5.00 3.17 -6.67
C ALA A 149 -3.68 3.85 -6.28
N GLN A 150 -3.78 4.93 -5.51
CA GLN A 150 -2.66 5.70 -5.00
C GLN A 150 -2.59 5.57 -3.47
N TYR A 151 -1.55 4.93 -2.95
CA TYR A 151 -1.28 4.80 -1.52
C TYR A 151 -0.20 5.78 -1.11
N PHE A 152 -0.38 6.47 0.02
CA PHE A 152 0.62 7.37 0.57
C PHE A 152 1.13 6.87 1.93
N ALA A 153 2.42 7.07 2.19
CA ALA A 153 3.03 6.91 3.50
C ALA A 153 4.04 8.03 3.74
N ASN A 154 4.24 8.40 5.00
CA ASN A 154 5.33 9.30 5.40
C ASN A 154 6.22 8.61 6.44
N SER A 155 7.51 8.99 6.48
CA SER A 155 8.50 8.33 7.35
C SER A 155 8.31 8.65 8.83
N GLU A 156 7.59 9.73 9.16
CA GLU A 156 7.28 10.07 10.54
C GLU A 156 6.24 9.13 11.15
N GLU A 157 5.27 8.64 10.37
CA GLU A 157 4.19 7.78 10.86
C GLU A 157 4.41 6.30 10.52
N GLY A 158 5.11 5.97 9.42
CA GLY A 158 5.37 4.57 9.04
C GLY A 158 4.12 3.74 8.77
N ILE A 159 3.03 4.40 8.36
CA ILE A 159 1.72 3.80 8.05
C ILE A 159 1.43 4.03 6.58
N LEU A 160 0.95 3.00 5.90
CA LEU A 160 0.42 3.09 4.54
C LEU A 160 -1.07 3.43 4.65
N ASN A 161 -1.46 4.59 4.12
CA ASN A 161 -2.84 5.03 4.16
C ASN A 161 -3.72 4.18 3.23
N GLN A 162 -5.03 4.24 3.42
CA GLN A 162 -5.97 3.70 2.45
C GLN A 162 -5.78 4.36 1.07
N PRO A 163 -6.12 3.67 -0.03
CA PRO A 163 -5.85 4.20 -1.34
C PRO A 163 -6.85 5.28 -1.76
N GLN A 164 -6.35 6.29 -2.44
CA GLN A 164 -7.17 7.15 -3.29
C GLN A 164 -7.37 6.44 -4.63
N ILE A 165 -8.62 6.33 -5.08
CA ILE A 165 -8.98 5.65 -6.33
C ILE A 165 -9.40 6.67 -7.37
N GLY A 166 -8.89 6.53 -8.60
CA GLY A 166 -9.11 7.51 -9.65
C GLY A 166 -8.66 7.07 -11.03
N GLU A 167 -8.79 7.97 -12.00
CA GLU A 167 -8.40 7.77 -13.40
C GLU A 167 -8.05 9.11 -14.04
N PHE A 168 -7.37 9.09 -15.18
CA PHE A 168 -7.14 10.30 -15.97
C PHE A 168 -8.21 10.51 -17.04
N LYS A 169 -8.71 11.74 -17.12
CA LYS A 169 -9.59 12.22 -18.19
C LYS A 169 -9.03 13.52 -18.74
N ASP A 170 -8.91 13.59 -20.07
CA ASP A 170 -8.44 14.78 -20.79
C ASP A 170 -7.10 15.34 -20.27
N GLY A 171 -6.20 14.47 -19.82
CA GLY A 171 -4.87 14.82 -19.30
C GLY A 171 -4.84 15.23 -17.82
N GLN A 172 -5.99 15.17 -17.13
CA GLN A 172 -6.11 15.44 -15.70
C GLN A 172 -6.48 14.17 -14.94
N GLY A 173 -5.72 13.84 -13.90
CA GLY A 173 -6.03 12.74 -12.99
C GLY A 173 -6.82 13.25 -11.80
N GLU A 174 -7.91 12.58 -11.44
CA GLU A 174 -8.65 12.86 -10.21
C GLU A 174 -8.86 11.58 -9.40
N PHE A 175 -8.47 11.64 -8.12
CA PHE A 175 -8.45 10.50 -7.21
C PHE A 175 -9.13 10.86 -5.89
N PHE A 176 -9.87 9.91 -5.33
CA PHE A 176 -10.68 10.15 -4.14
C PHE A 176 -10.56 9.03 -3.12
N ASP A 177 -10.66 9.40 -1.85
CA ASP A 177 -10.96 8.49 -0.77
C ASP A 177 -11.87 9.17 0.27
N GLN A 178 -12.15 8.43 1.35
CA GLN A 178 -12.90 8.94 2.50
C GLN A 178 -12.19 8.51 3.78
N GLU A 179 -11.55 9.45 4.47
CA GLU A 179 -10.81 9.15 5.71
C GLU A 179 -11.39 9.87 6.93
N LEU A 180 -10.86 9.52 8.11
CA LEU A 180 -11.11 10.27 9.33
C LEU A 180 -10.05 11.36 9.47
N PHE A 181 -10.49 12.60 9.71
CA PHE A 181 -9.66 13.73 10.09
C PHE A 181 -10.19 14.34 11.39
N ASN A 182 -9.37 14.33 12.44
CA ASN A 182 -9.77 14.78 13.79
C ASN A 182 -11.09 14.12 14.28
N GLY A 183 -11.23 12.81 14.04
CA GLY A 183 -12.40 12.02 14.42
C GLY A 183 -13.67 12.29 13.61
N ARG A 184 -13.60 13.05 12.52
CA ARG A 184 -14.70 13.29 11.59
C ARG A 184 -14.39 12.71 10.23
N SER A 185 -15.38 12.10 9.59
CA SER A 185 -15.21 11.65 8.21
C SER A 185 -15.15 12.84 7.27
N ILE A 186 -14.17 12.83 6.37
CA ILE A 186 -13.96 13.80 5.30
C ILE A 186 -13.82 13.08 3.95
N LEU A 187 -13.99 13.81 2.86
CA LEU A 187 -13.51 13.37 1.54
C LEU A 187 -12.15 14.02 1.27
N VAL A 188 -11.24 13.25 0.68
CA VAL A 188 -9.99 13.77 0.14
C VAL A 188 -10.05 13.64 -1.38
N ARG A 189 -9.55 14.65 -2.06
CA ARG A 189 -9.34 14.64 -3.50
C ARG A 189 -7.89 14.96 -3.81
N MET A 190 -7.25 14.13 -4.61
CA MET A 190 -5.96 14.40 -5.23
C MET A 190 -6.16 14.67 -6.71
N VAL A 191 -5.58 15.77 -7.20
CA VAL A 191 -5.66 16.20 -8.60
C VAL A 191 -4.26 16.25 -9.19
N TRP A 192 -4.05 15.56 -10.31
CA TRP A 192 -2.84 15.63 -11.13
C TRP A 192 -3.17 16.43 -12.38
N SER A 193 -2.50 17.56 -12.60
CA SER A 193 -2.82 18.50 -13.69
C SER A 193 -1.57 19.10 -14.33
N ASP A 194 -1.79 19.90 -15.38
CA ASP A 194 -0.75 20.70 -16.06
C ASP A 194 0.47 19.86 -16.48
N VAL A 195 0.20 18.62 -16.90
CA VAL A 195 1.21 17.63 -17.27
C VAL A 195 1.84 18.02 -18.60
N THR A 196 3.14 18.25 -18.56
CA THR A 196 4.01 18.41 -19.73
C THR A 196 5.15 17.39 -19.66
N SER A 197 6.03 17.36 -20.66
CA SER A 197 7.22 16.50 -20.61
C SER A 197 8.18 16.87 -19.48
N ASP A 198 8.17 18.12 -19.02
CA ASP A 198 9.16 18.69 -18.09
C ASP A 198 8.55 19.25 -16.80
N SER A 199 7.23 19.23 -16.65
CA SER A 199 6.53 19.72 -15.45
C SER A 199 5.20 19.03 -15.23
N HIS A 200 4.73 19.02 -14.00
CA HIS A 200 3.34 18.72 -13.68
C HIS A 200 2.96 19.34 -12.33
N HIS A 201 1.67 19.35 -12.02
CA HIS A 201 1.11 19.90 -10.79
C HIS A 201 0.29 18.85 -10.05
N VAL A 202 0.36 18.90 -8.72
CA VAL A 202 -0.40 18.01 -7.83
C VAL A 202 -1.06 18.84 -6.74
N GLU A 203 -2.37 18.67 -6.54
CA GLU A 203 -3.11 19.33 -5.47
C GLU A 203 -3.95 18.32 -4.68
N GLN A 204 -3.80 18.34 -3.36
CA GLN A 204 -4.72 17.69 -2.44
C GLN A 204 -5.69 18.70 -1.82
N SER A 205 -6.96 18.34 -1.77
CA SER A 205 -8.02 19.09 -1.11
C SER A 205 -8.85 18.23 -0.16
N PHE A 206 -9.32 18.83 0.93
CA PHE A 206 -10.24 18.21 1.88
C PHE A 206 -11.64 18.79 1.75
N SER A 207 -12.65 17.96 1.99
CA SER A 207 -14.05 18.37 2.11
C SER A 207 -14.68 17.75 3.35
N ASN A 208 -15.33 18.58 4.17
CA ASN A 208 -16.07 18.15 5.35
C ASN A 208 -17.60 18.30 5.20
N ASP A 209 -18.08 18.61 3.99
CA ASP A 209 -19.50 18.88 3.68
C ASP A 209 -20.07 17.99 2.56
N GLY A 210 -19.39 16.86 2.30
CA GLY A 210 -19.78 15.89 1.28
C GLY A 210 -19.40 16.32 -0.14
N GLY A 211 -18.29 17.06 -0.29
CA GLY A 211 -17.73 17.44 -1.58
C GLY A 211 -18.35 18.70 -2.19
N LYS A 212 -19.10 19.50 -1.42
CA LYS A 212 -19.69 20.76 -1.92
C LYS A 212 -18.65 21.88 -1.92
N THR A 213 -17.79 21.91 -0.91
CA THR A 213 -16.63 22.78 -0.86
C THR A 213 -15.37 21.95 -0.67
N TRP A 214 -14.25 22.44 -1.22
CA TRP A 214 -12.94 21.81 -1.20
C TRP A 214 -11.91 22.83 -0.75
N GLU A 215 -11.14 22.51 0.28
CA GLU A 215 -10.05 23.33 0.79
C GLU A 215 -8.70 22.69 0.41
N PRO A 216 -7.92 23.33 -0.49
CA PRO A 216 -6.56 22.90 -0.79
C PRO A 216 -5.73 22.88 0.50
N ASN A 217 -5.02 21.78 0.73
CA ASN A 217 -4.17 21.62 1.90
C ASN A 217 -2.75 21.13 1.57
N PHE A 218 -2.53 20.67 0.36
CA PHE A 218 -1.20 20.34 -0.17
C PHE A 218 -1.17 20.70 -1.65
N VAL A 219 -0.11 21.37 -2.07
CA VAL A 219 0.10 21.79 -3.46
C VAL A 219 1.56 21.53 -3.79
N ALA A 220 1.84 20.80 -4.86
CA ALA A 220 3.18 20.55 -5.35
C ALA A 220 3.30 20.93 -6.83
N THR A 221 4.35 21.69 -7.15
CA THR A 221 4.75 21.93 -8.54
C THR A 221 6.08 21.24 -8.78
N LEU A 222 6.12 20.39 -9.80
CA LEU A 222 7.27 19.58 -10.11
C LEU A 222 7.88 20.00 -11.45
N THR A 223 9.21 20.02 -11.51
CA THR A 223 9.98 20.28 -12.73
C THR A 223 11.05 19.21 -12.89
N ARG A 224 11.21 18.67 -14.10
CA ARG A 224 12.13 17.57 -14.35
C ARG A 224 13.57 17.98 -14.03
N ASP A 225 14.28 17.14 -13.29
CA ASP A 225 15.70 17.32 -13.02
C ASP A 225 16.51 16.77 -14.20
N LYS A 226 16.94 17.66 -15.10
CA LYS A 226 17.67 17.28 -16.32
C LYS A 226 19.15 16.97 -16.05
N GLU A 227 19.64 17.30 -14.87
CA GLU A 227 21.04 17.08 -14.46
C GLU A 227 21.18 15.83 -13.59
N ALA A 228 20.08 15.31 -13.06
CA ALA A 228 20.07 14.03 -12.36
C ALA A 228 20.54 12.91 -13.30
N SER A 229 21.67 12.29 -12.97
CA SER A 229 22.07 11.03 -13.59
C SER A 229 21.02 9.97 -13.30
N THR A 230 20.68 9.15 -14.30
CA THR A 230 19.79 7.98 -14.16
C THR A 230 20.39 6.85 -13.33
N SER A 231 21.40 7.15 -12.50
CA SER A 231 22.00 6.19 -11.58
C SER A 231 21.06 6.01 -10.39
N ASP A 232 20.52 4.80 -10.24
CA ASP A 232 19.62 4.38 -9.15
C ASP A 232 20.25 4.46 -7.73
N GLU A 233 21.47 4.97 -7.59
CA GLU A 233 22.18 5.05 -6.32
C GLU A 233 22.08 6.46 -5.71
N ARG A 234 21.12 6.63 -4.79
CA ARG A 234 21.07 7.77 -3.88
C ARG A 234 22.30 7.74 -2.95
N PRO A 235 22.99 8.87 -2.70
CA PRO A 235 23.91 8.97 -1.57
C PRO A 235 23.12 8.74 -0.27
N LEU A 236 23.41 7.65 0.43
CA LEU A 236 22.74 7.33 1.69
C LEU A 236 23.04 8.45 2.70
N PRO A 237 22.02 9.03 3.37
CA PRO A 237 22.27 9.86 4.54
C PRO A 237 23.03 9.03 5.58
N PRO A 238 23.88 9.66 6.41
CA PRO A 238 24.64 8.94 7.43
C PRO A 238 23.68 8.13 8.30
N VAL A 239 23.95 6.82 8.38
CA VAL A 239 23.21 5.86 9.21
C VAL A 239 23.24 6.38 10.65
N SER A 240 22.08 6.76 11.16
CA SER A 240 21.90 6.97 12.58
C SER A 240 21.95 5.59 13.24
N ASN A 241 23.02 5.29 13.97
CA ASN A 241 23.15 4.09 14.82
C ASN A 241 22.19 4.15 16.03
N ALA A 242 20.91 4.39 15.79
CA ALA A 242 19.89 4.29 16.81
C ALA A 242 19.47 2.82 16.93
N ALA A 243 19.61 2.27 18.14
CA ALA A 243 19.15 0.94 18.52
C ALA A 243 17.61 0.90 18.68
N ASP A 244 16.87 1.56 17.78
CA ASP A 244 15.42 1.74 17.84
C ASP A 244 14.63 0.70 17.03
N GLY A 245 15.31 -0.09 16.19
CA GLY A 245 14.72 -1.13 15.33
C GLY A 245 14.52 -0.72 13.88
N ALA A 246 14.84 0.52 13.51
CA ALA A 246 14.65 1.05 12.16
C ALA A 246 15.50 0.35 11.07
N HIS A 247 16.50 -0.43 11.48
CA HIS A 247 17.41 -1.18 10.62
C HIS A 247 17.30 -2.70 10.81
N ASP A 248 16.22 -3.19 11.44
CA ASP A 248 16.03 -4.62 11.71
C ASP A 248 15.99 -5.48 10.42
N PHE A 249 15.60 -4.89 9.29
CA PHE A 249 15.55 -5.57 7.98
C PHE A 249 16.81 -5.39 7.12
N ASP A 250 17.87 -4.76 7.63
CA ASP A 250 19.09 -4.48 6.85
C ASP A 250 19.74 -5.74 6.26
N PHE A 251 19.59 -6.88 6.96
CA PHE A 251 20.08 -8.18 6.49
C PHE A 251 19.48 -8.59 5.14
N HIS A 252 18.28 -8.10 4.80
CA HIS A 252 17.49 -8.60 3.68
C HIS A 252 17.77 -7.86 2.38
N PHE A 253 18.52 -6.75 2.37
CA PHE A 253 18.76 -5.98 1.14
C PHE A 253 19.58 -6.73 0.08
N GLY A 254 19.17 -6.57 -1.18
CA GLY A 254 19.82 -7.13 -2.36
C GLY A 254 18.99 -8.18 -3.08
N VAL A 255 19.65 -8.95 -3.95
CA VAL A 255 19.05 -10.02 -4.74
C VAL A 255 19.27 -11.36 -4.04
N TRP A 256 18.22 -12.18 -4.00
CA TRP A 256 18.21 -13.48 -3.34
C TRP A 256 17.64 -14.53 -4.26
N LYS A 257 18.25 -15.72 -4.28
CA LYS A 257 17.56 -16.92 -4.73
C LYS A 257 16.53 -17.29 -3.68
N THR A 258 15.31 -17.51 -4.11
CA THR A 258 14.18 -17.76 -3.22
C THR A 258 13.52 -19.07 -3.59
N HIS A 259 13.42 -19.96 -2.61
CA HIS A 259 12.59 -21.14 -2.69
C HIS A 259 11.36 -20.93 -1.82
N VAL A 260 10.18 -21.19 -2.38
CA VAL A 260 8.90 -21.01 -1.70
C VAL A 260 8.19 -22.35 -1.63
N ARG A 261 7.66 -22.66 -0.45
CA ARG A 261 6.75 -23.77 -0.24
C ARG A 261 5.42 -23.24 0.27
N ARG A 262 4.34 -23.48 -0.48
CA ARG A 262 2.99 -22.98 -0.16
C ARG A 262 2.01 -24.14 0.05
N LEU A 263 1.30 -24.13 1.16
CA LEU A 263 0.25 -25.09 1.45
C LEU A 263 -0.98 -24.77 0.60
N LEU A 264 -1.48 -25.73 -0.17
CA LEU A 264 -2.54 -25.47 -1.16
C LEU A 264 -3.92 -25.30 -0.54
N LYS A 265 -4.16 -25.88 0.64
CA LYS A 265 -5.46 -25.82 1.33
C LYS A 265 -5.26 -25.57 2.83
N PRO A 266 -4.87 -24.34 3.22
CA PRO A 266 -4.73 -23.99 4.63
C PRO A 266 -6.03 -24.23 5.42
N LEU A 267 -5.88 -24.61 6.68
CA LEU A 267 -6.93 -24.85 7.68
C LEU A 267 -7.96 -25.90 7.25
N SER A 268 -7.52 -26.88 6.46
CA SER A 268 -8.34 -28.01 6.00
C SER A 268 -7.86 -29.38 6.49
N GLY A 269 -6.71 -29.42 7.19
CA GLY A 269 -6.01 -30.66 7.55
C GLY A 269 -5.21 -31.29 6.40
N SER A 270 -5.10 -30.60 5.27
CA SER A 270 -4.28 -31.00 4.12
C SER A 270 -2.80 -30.86 4.42
N ASP A 271 -1.97 -31.75 3.87
CA ASP A 271 -0.50 -31.68 3.87
C ASP A 271 0.07 -31.52 2.45
N THR A 272 -0.78 -31.15 1.48
CA THR A 272 -0.36 -30.96 0.08
C THR A 272 0.26 -29.58 -0.13
N TRP A 273 1.57 -29.57 -0.36
CA TRP A 273 2.37 -28.38 -0.65
C TRP A 273 2.66 -28.26 -2.14
N ALA A 274 2.85 -27.03 -2.59
CA ALA A 274 3.46 -26.71 -3.88
C ALA A 274 4.77 -25.95 -3.66
N ASP A 275 5.78 -26.34 -4.45
CA ASP A 275 7.13 -25.79 -4.41
C ASP A 275 7.34 -24.84 -5.61
N TYR A 276 8.06 -23.74 -5.37
CA TYR A 276 8.38 -22.73 -6.37
C TYR A 276 9.81 -22.25 -6.18
N ASP A 277 10.48 -21.92 -7.28
CA ASP A 277 11.84 -21.40 -7.29
C ASP A 277 11.93 -20.13 -8.15
N GLY A 278 12.77 -19.20 -7.73
CA GLY A 278 13.04 -17.97 -8.47
C GLY A 278 13.86 -17.00 -7.64
N ASN A 279 13.55 -15.71 -7.76
CA ASN A 279 14.32 -14.66 -7.10
C ASN A 279 13.43 -13.71 -6.30
N SER A 280 14.03 -13.12 -5.28
CA SER A 280 13.52 -11.92 -4.62
C SER A 280 14.52 -10.79 -4.73
N VAL A 281 14.04 -9.56 -4.89
CA VAL A 281 14.85 -8.35 -4.81
C VAL A 281 14.33 -7.49 -3.67
N VAL A 282 15.19 -7.08 -2.75
CA VAL A 282 14.82 -6.19 -1.65
C VAL A 282 15.60 -4.89 -1.76
N SER A 283 14.88 -3.80 -1.97
CA SER A 283 15.41 -2.45 -2.14
C SER A 283 15.17 -1.59 -0.91
N LYS A 284 16.11 -0.70 -0.63
CA LYS A 284 15.98 0.32 0.43
C LYS A 284 14.98 1.40 0.02
N VAL A 285 14.25 1.90 1.01
CA VAL A 285 13.43 3.12 0.94
C VAL A 285 13.74 3.96 2.18
N TRP A 286 13.80 5.29 2.04
CA TRP A 286 14.12 6.23 3.15
C TRP A 286 15.37 5.84 3.96
N GLY A 287 16.46 5.47 3.27
CA GLY A 287 17.72 5.08 3.90
C GLY A 287 17.66 3.78 4.71
N GLY A 288 16.63 2.95 4.53
CA GLY A 288 16.45 1.68 5.24
C GLY A 288 15.30 1.68 6.25
N ARG A 289 14.71 2.83 6.57
CA ARG A 289 13.50 2.95 7.42
C ARG A 289 12.22 2.40 6.76
N ALA A 290 12.33 2.05 5.49
CA ALA A 290 11.36 1.26 4.75
C ALA A 290 12.09 0.32 3.78
N SER A 291 11.40 -0.74 3.33
CA SER A 291 11.94 -1.65 2.32
C SER A 291 10.86 -2.14 1.37
N LEU A 292 11.24 -2.35 0.10
CA LEU A 292 10.41 -2.96 -0.92
C LEU A 292 10.98 -4.32 -1.30
N LEU A 293 10.25 -5.40 -1.02
CA LEU A 293 10.54 -6.76 -1.47
C LEU A 293 9.75 -7.02 -2.75
N GLU A 294 10.38 -7.36 -3.86
CA GLU A 294 9.74 -7.87 -5.08
C GLU A 294 10.04 -9.37 -5.21
N LEU A 295 9.01 -10.20 -5.35
CA LEU A 295 9.09 -11.66 -5.46
C LEU A 295 8.67 -12.12 -6.85
N GLU A 296 9.47 -13.01 -7.45
CA GLU A 296 9.20 -13.63 -8.75
C GLU A 296 9.64 -15.11 -8.70
N VAL A 297 8.68 -16.04 -8.60
CA VAL A 297 8.97 -17.49 -8.52
C VAL A 297 8.03 -18.32 -9.38
N ASN A 298 8.53 -19.45 -9.88
CA ASN A 298 7.80 -20.36 -10.75
C ASN A 298 7.76 -21.76 -10.15
N GLY A 299 6.63 -22.45 -10.31
CA GLY A 299 6.44 -23.79 -9.78
C GLY A 299 5.39 -24.58 -10.58
N PRO A 300 5.13 -25.85 -10.20
CA PRO A 300 4.20 -26.74 -10.91
C PRO A 300 2.75 -26.21 -10.96
N THR A 301 2.36 -25.39 -9.99
CA THR A 301 1.03 -24.79 -9.87
C THR A 301 0.98 -23.35 -10.37
N GLY A 302 1.95 -22.96 -11.21
CA GLY A 302 1.97 -21.68 -11.90
C GLY A 302 3.06 -20.74 -11.41
N HIS A 303 2.77 -19.45 -11.52
CA HIS A 303 3.70 -18.36 -11.28
C HIS A 303 3.23 -17.53 -10.07
N ILE A 304 4.16 -17.14 -9.21
CA ILE A 304 3.89 -16.20 -8.11
C ILE A 304 4.75 -14.96 -8.35
N GLN A 305 4.05 -13.84 -8.47
CA GLN A 305 4.65 -12.52 -8.47
C GLN A 305 3.92 -11.64 -7.45
N GLY A 306 4.65 -10.76 -6.79
CA GLY A 306 4.09 -9.82 -5.84
C GLY A 306 5.18 -8.94 -5.24
N PHE A 307 4.78 -8.01 -4.39
CA PHE A 307 5.73 -7.25 -3.60
C PHE A 307 5.22 -6.98 -2.19
N GLY A 308 6.16 -6.77 -1.28
CA GLY A 308 5.90 -6.35 0.10
C GLY A 308 6.55 -5.01 0.38
N LEU A 309 5.76 -4.03 0.83
CA LEU A 309 6.25 -2.76 1.37
C LEU A 309 6.27 -2.83 2.89
N ARG A 310 7.47 -2.68 3.47
CA ARG A 310 7.67 -2.63 4.92
C ARG A 310 7.95 -1.20 5.35
N LEU A 311 7.25 -0.72 6.37
CA LEU A 311 7.39 0.63 6.90
C LEU A 311 7.68 0.58 8.39
N PHE A 312 8.70 1.29 8.85
CA PHE A 312 9.01 1.43 10.28
C PHE A 312 8.25 2.62 10.87
N ASN A 313 7.57 2.41 12.00
CA ASN A 313 6.94 3.45 12.78
C ASN A 313 7.85 3.86 13.96
N PRO A 314 8.42 5.07 13.95
CA PRO A 314 9.39 5.49 14.97
C PRO A 314 8.78 5.75 16.36
N GLN A 315 7.46 5.91 16.50
CA GLN A 315 6.80 6.13 17.79
C GLN A 315 6.56 4.82 18.54
N SER A 316 6.15 3.78 17.83
CA SER A 316 5.83 2.46 18.37
C SER A 316 7.02 1.50 18.32
N HIS A 317 8.05 1.82 17.52
CA HIS A 317 9.20 0.96 17.25
C HIS A 317 8.76 -0.41 16.68
N GLN A 318 7.76 -0.37 15.80
CA GLN A 318 7.19 -1.53 15.11
C GLN A 318 7.29 -1.33 13.61
N TRP A 319 7.30 -2.45 12.88
CA TRP A 319 7.16 -2.46 11.43
C TRP A 319 5.75 -2.88 11.05
N SER A 320 5.23 -2.26 10.00
CA SER A 320 4.08 -2.75 9.23
C SER A 320 4.57 -3.46 7.97
N LEU A 321 3.99 -4.62 7.67
CA LEU A 321 4.28 -5.43 6.50
C LEU A 321 3.02 -5.42 5.63
N ASN A 322 3.12 -4.79 4.46
CA ASN A 322 2.00 -4.59 3.55
C ASN A 322 2.29 -5.40 2.27
N TRP A 323 1.42 -6.31 1.87
CA TRP A 323 1.64 -7.17 0.69
C TRP A 323 0.62 -6.91 -0.41
N VAL A 324 1.08 -6.90 -1.67
CA VAL A 324 0.26 -6.97 -2.88
C VAL A 324 0.61 -8.21 -3.68
N ASN A 325 -0.42 -8.94 -4.07
CA ASN A 325 -0.31 -9.99 -5.05
C ASN A 325 -0.18 -9.35 -6.42
N GLY A 326 0.82 -9.75 -7.21
CA GLY A 326 1.09 -9.17 -8.53
C GLY A 326 0.04 -9.49 -9.61
N GLY A 327 -1.15 -9.95 -9.23
CA GLY A 327 -2.27 -10.19 -10.13
C GLY A 327 -3.04 -8.91 -10.46
N SER A 328 -4.35 -9.04 -10.70
CA SER A 328 -5.23 -7.93 -11.04
C SER A 328 -5.73 -7.12 -9.85
N ASP A 329 -5.57 -7.61 -8.61
CA ASP A 329 -6.07 -6.92 -7.41
C ASP A 329 -5.11 -5.77 -7.01
N PRO A 330 -5.56 -4.50 -7.02
CA PRO A 330 -4.73 -3.34 -6.73
C PRO A 330 -4.72 -3.03 -5.22
N PHE A 331 -5.33 -3.90 -4.39
CA PHE A 331 -5.48 -3.66 -2.97
C PHE A 331 -4.39 -4.33 -2.15
N MET A 332 -3.81 -3.54 -1.23
CA MET A 332 -2.90 -4.06 -0.22
C MET A 332 -3.69 -4.93 0.76
N THR A 333 -3.07 -6.05 1.15
CA THR A 333 -3.54 -6.89 2.27
C THR A 333 -3.57 -6.10 3.57
N THR A 334 -4.26 -6.65 4.57
CA THR A 334 -4.24 -6.08 5.92
C THR A 334 -2.79 -6.04 6.42
N PRO A 335 -2.31 -4.89 6.93
CA PRO A 335 -0.92 -4.79 7.36
C PRO A 335 -0.67 -5.66 8.58
N MET A 336 0.35 -6.51 8.50
CA MET A 336 0.84 -7.21 9.68
C MET A 336 1.78 -6.33 10.48
N VAL A 337 1.59 -6.27 11.79
CA VAL A 337 2.34 -5.37 12.67
C VAL A 337 3.16 -6.17 13.67
N GLY A 338 4.38 -5.73 13.94
CA GLY A 338 5.30 -6.45 14.82
C GLY A 338 6.68 -5.83 14.90
N LYS A 339 7.64 -6.60 15.44
CA LYS A 339 9.02 -6.14 15.63
C LYS A 339 9.99 -7.31 15.73
N PHE A 340 11.28 -7.00 15.70
CA PHE A 340 12.30 -7.98 16.03
C PHE A 340 12.55 -8.07 17.54
N ALA A 341 12.83 -9.28 18.01
CA ALA A 341 13.34 -9.55 19.33
C ALA A 341 14.31 -10.74 19.25
N ASN A 342 15.49 -10.61 19.85
CA ASN A 342 16.52 -11.68 19.87
C ASN A 342 16.88 -12.23 18.48
N GLY A 343 16.95 -11.36 17.47
CA GLY A 343 17.29 -11.74 16.09
C GLY A 343 16.17 -12.45 15.33
N GLN A 344 14.93 -12.43 15.84
CA GLN A 344 13.76 -12.99 15.17
C GLN A 344 12.67 -11.93 15.03
N GLY A 345 12.07 -11.83 13.84
CA GLY A 345 10.95 -10.94 13.58
C GLY A 345 9.63 -11.69 13.74
N GLN A 346 8.66 -11.10 14.42
CA GLN A 346 7.31 -11.67 14.56
C GLN A 346 6.27 -10.57 14.33
N PHE A 347 5.36 -10.83 13.40
CA PHE A 347 4.35 -9.88 12.91
C PHE A 347 2.99 -10.56 12.85
N TYR A 348 1.94 -9.83 13.20
CA TYR A 348 0.59 -10.39 13.34
C TYR A 348 -0.45 -9.47 12.73
N ASP A 349 -1.54 -10.07 12.28
CA ASP A 349 -2.80 -9.38 12.02
C ASP A 349 -4.01 -10.27 12.37
N GLN A 350 -5.19 -9.74 12.09
CA GLN A 350 -6.42 -10.50 11.94
C GLN A 350 -6.96 -10.26 10.54
N GLU A 351 -7.27 -11.34 9.84
CA GLU A 351 -7.78 -11.28 8.47
C GLU A 351 -8.94 -12.26 8.26
N GLU A 352 -9.76 -11.99 7.24
CA GLU A 352 -10.80 -12.93 6.82
C GLU A 352 -10.20 -13.97 5.87
N PHE A 353 -10.34 -15.24 6.21
CA PHE A 353 -9.96 -16.35 5.36
C PHE A 353 -11.13 -17.32 5.18
N GLN A 354 -11.67 -17.41 3.96
CA GLN A 354 -12.83 -18.27 3.65
C GLN A 354 -14.07 -17.98 4.52
N GLY A 355 -14.38 -16.70 4.76
CA GLY A 355 -15.58 -16.28 5.50
C GLY A 355 -15.47 -16.40 7.03
N ARG A 356 -14.28 -16.69 7.57
CA ARG A 356 -13.98 -16.68 9.02
C ARG A 356 -12.84 -15.72 9.31
N ILE A 357 -12.92 -15.05 10.46
CA ILE A 357 -11.79 -14.28 10.97
C ILE A 357 -10.77 -15.25 11.55
N ILE A 358 -9.52 -15.13 11.13
CA ILE A 358 -8.38 -15.88 11.62
C ILE A 358 -7.31 -14.93 12.16
N MET A 359 -6.37 -15.47 12.92
CA MET A 359 -5.10 -14.80 13.21
C MET A 359 -4.07 -15.26 12.16
N SER A 360 -3.28 -14.33 11.64
CA SER A 360 -2.13 -14.63 10.78
C SER A 360 -0.85 -14.18 11.45
N ARG A 361 0.25 -14.92 11.20
CA ARG A 361 1.58 -14.62 11.73
C ARG A 361 2.64 -14.76 10.65
N ASN A 362 3.46 -13.72 10.52
CA ASN A 362 4.70 -13.75 9.76
C ASN A 362 5.91 -13.80 10.68
N GLY A 363 6.80 -14.75 10.44
CA GLY A 363 8.01 -14.98 11.24
C GLY A 363 9.28 -14.91 10.39
N PHE A 364 10.28 -14.16 10.85
CA PHE A 364 11.64 -14.17 10.29
C PHE A 364 12.61 -14.81 11.28
N SER A 365 13.41 -15.77 10.82
CA SER A 365 14.37 -16.48 11.67
C SER A 365 15.57 -16.99 10.86
N SER A 366 16.51 -17.65 11.55
CA SER A 366 17.70 -18.26 10.93
C SER A 366 18.47 -17.29 10.03
N ILE A 367 18.59 -16.04 10.47
CA ILE A 367 19.17 -14.94 9.69
C ILE A 367 20.71 -15.01 9.78
N THR A 368 21.35 -15.06 8.63
CA THR A 368 22.79 -14.94 8.44
C THR A 368 23.06 -13.91 7.34
N PRO A 369 24.33 -13.52 7.08
CA PRO A 369 24.65 -12.62 5.96
C PRO A 369 24.17 -13.13 4.58
N ASP A 370 24.12 -14.46 4.41
CA ASP A 370 23.90 -15.12 3.12
C ASP A 370 22.62 -15.96 3.08
N SER A 371 21.85 -16.02 4.18
CA SER A 371 20.58 -16.73 4.22
C SER A 371 19.58 -16.17 5.23
N SER A 372 18.29 -16.38 4.98
CA SER A 372 17.25 -16.16 5.97
C SER A 372 16.05 -17.08 5.74
N HIS A 373 15.25 -17.29 6.78
CA HIS A 373 14.03 -18.07 6.74
C HIS A 373 12.82 -17.19 7.08
N PHE A 374 11.76 -17.33 6.29
CA PHE A 374 10.47 -16.70 6.52
C PHE A 374 9.38 -17.76 6.55
N GLU A 375 8.41 -17.61 7.44
CA GLU A 375 7.19 -18.42 7.49
C GLU A 375 5.94 -17.55 7.67
N GLN A 376 4.84 -17.97 7.06
CA GLN A 376 3.48 -17.54 7.39
C GLN A 376 2.72 -18.70 8.02
N ALA A 377 1.96 -18.42 9.08
CA ALA A 377 1.07 -19.39 9.72
C ALA A 377 -0.29 -18.79 10.03
N PHE A 378 -1.34 -19.62 9.94
CA PHE A 378 -2.72 -19.26 10.27
C PHE A 378 -3.17 -19.95 11.55
N SER A 379 -4.09 -19.30 12.25
CA SER A 379 -4.76 -19.86 13.43
C SER A 379 -6.25 -19.51 13.41
N ASP A 380 -7.10 -20.52 13.53
CA ASP A 380 -8.56 -20.38 13.65
C ASP A 380 -9.07 -20.58 15.09
N ASP A 381 -8.17 -20.64 16.07
CA ASP A 381 -8.48 -20.82 17.50
C ASP A 381 -7.93 -19.71 18.39
N ALA A 382 -7.79 -18.50 17.82
CA ALA A 382 -7.26 -17.29 18.46
C ALA A 382 -5.80 -17.43 18.93
N GLY A 383 -4.97 -18.10 18.13
CA GLY A 383 -3.52 -18.19 18.32
C GLY A 383 -3.06 -19.32 19.25
N LYS A 384 -3.94 -20.26 19.63
CA LYS A 384 -3.57 -21.40 20.48
C LYS A 384 -2.81 -22.45 19.68
N THR A 385 -3.21 -22.69 18.43
CA THR A 385 -2.51 -23.53 17.48
C THR A 385 -2.25 -22.77 16.19
N TRP A 386 -1.18 -23.13 15.49
CA TRP A 386 -0.71 -22.45 14.28
C TRP A 386 -0.40 -23.49 13.20
N GLU A 387 -0.97 -23.31 12.01
CA GLU A 387 -0.65 -24.09 10.83
C GLU A 387 0.20 -23.25 9.87
N THR A 388 1.47 -23.60 9.74
CA THR A 388 2.36 -22.99 8.74
C THR A 388 1.80 -23.32 7.35
N ASN A 389 1.56 -22.27 6.56
CA ASN A 389 0.97 -22.38 5.23
C ASN A 389 1.84 -21.76 4.13
N TRP A 390 2.91 -21.05 4.51
CA TRP A 390 3.88 -20.51 3.58
C TRP A 390 5.27 -20.55 4.21
N ILE A 391 6.26 -20.95 3.43
CA ILE A 391 7.66 -20.96 3.81
C ILE A 391 8.46 -20.34 2.67
N MET A 392 9.39 -19.43 3.00
CA MET A 392 10.40 -18.95 2.06
C MET A 392 11.79 -19.15 2.66
N THR A 393 12.71 -19.66 1.84
CA THR A 393 14.13 -19.64 2.14
C THR A 393 14.84 -18.75 1.14
N PHE A 394 15.64 -17.83 1.67
CA PHE A 394 16.43 -16.89 0.88
C PHE A 394 17.90 -17.30 0.98
N ASN A 395 18.59 -17.38 -0.15
CA ASN A 395 20.03 -17.64 -0.22
C ASN A 395 20.69 -16.73 -1.25
N ARG A 396 21.92 -16.28 -0.99
CA ARG A 396 22.72 -15.50 -1.95
C ARG A 396 23.35 -16.37 -3.06
#